data_AF-A0A136MT56-F1
#
_entry.id   AF-A0A136MT56-F1
#
_cell.length_a   1.000
_cell.length_b   1.000
_cell.length_c   1.000
_cell.angle_alpha   90.00
_cell.angle_beta   90.00
_cell.angle_gamma   90.00
#
_symmetry.space_group_name_H-M   'P 1'
#
loop_
_entity.id
_entity.type
_entity.pdbx_description
1 polymer ?
#
loop_
_entity_poly.entity_id
_entity_poly.type
_entity_poly.pdbx_seq_one_letter_code
_entity_poly.pdbx_strand_id
1 'polypeptide(L)'
;MKKSIFTLLATLFVMAFTTGVYAQNNDADPQIKEINKDMKKADKAIEKADKNLEKAEKRVEKTQAEYEKGIDAKARANREKAFADRERAIAEREKALKNKQKLEAKVEKIKMKAVKKRDIKVNSSSTKLGAESETE
;
A
#
# COMPACT_ATOMS: atom_id res chain seq x y z
N MET A 1 -10.60 28.61 17.99
CA MET A 1 -9.75 27.40 17.91
C MET A 1 -10.22 26.55 16.73
N LYS A 2 -9.62 26.71 15.55
CA LYS A 2 -9.95 25.89 14.37
C LYS A 2 -9.03 24.67 14.36
N LYS A 3 -9.45 23.59 15.03
CA LYS A 3 -8.74 22.30 14.93
C LYS A 3 -8.91 21.81 13.50
N SER A 4 -7.80 21.76 12.78
CA SER A 4 -7.77 21.46 11.36
C SER A 4 -8.16 20.01 11.11
N ILE A 5 -9.20 19.80 10.31
CA ILE A 5 -9.65 18.48 9.82
C ILE A 5 -8.49 17.75 9.11
N PHE A 6 -7.50 18.48 8.60
CA PHE A 6 -6.27 17.95 8.01
C PHE A 6 -5.43 17.11 8.97
N THR A 7 -5.44 17.42 10.27
CA THR A 7 -4.61 16.67 11.22
C THR A 7 -5.18 15.28 11.46
N LEU A 8 -6.50 15.12 11.48
CA LEU A 8 -7.16 13.83 11.75
C LEU A 8 -6.98 12.80 10.62
N LEU A 9 -6.92 13.24 9.36
CA LEU A 9 -6.68 12.35 8.21
C LEU A 9 -5.20 11.92 8.10
N ALA A 10 -4.26 12.75 8.56
CA ALA A 10 -2.84 12.42 8.55
C ALA A 10 -2.44 11.45 9.68
N THR A 11 -3.03 11.57 10.88
CA THR A 11 -2.70 10.66 12.00
C THR A 11 -3.28 9.27 11.86
N LEU A 12 -4.37 9.09 11.09
CA LEU A 12 -4.99 7.77 10.87
C LEU A 12 -4.23 6.90 9.86
N PHE A 13 -3.29 7.45 9.10
CA PHE A 13 -2.54 6.68 8.08
C PHE A 13 -1.16 6.19 8.54
N VAL A 14 -0.63 6.71 9.65
CA VAL A 14 0.70 6.32 10.17
C VAL A 14 0.64 5.06 11.05
N MET A 15 -0.53 4.70 11.62
CA MET A 15 -0.66 3.51 12.47
C MET A 15 -0.82 2.18 11.71
N ALA A 16 -0.87 2.15 10.38
CA ALA A 16 -0.97 0.91 9.61
C ALA A 16 0.38 0.30 9.18
N PHE A 17 1.51 0.89 9.60
CA PHE A 17 2.85 0.41 9.23
C PHE A 17 3.48 -0.59 10.21
N THR A 18 2.77 -1.02 11.26
CA THR A 18 3.26 -1.99 12.24
C THR A 18 2.60 -3.36 12.11
N THR A 19 2.83 -4.01 10.97
CA THR A 19 2.98 -5.47 10.90
C THR A 19 4.15 -5.70 9.95
N GLY A 20 5.40 -5.88 10.41
CA GLY A 20 5.76 -6.88 11.40
C GLY A 20 5.47 -8.26 10.81
N VAL A 21 6.51 -9.08 10.67
CA VAL A 21 6.49 -10.48 10.17
C VAL A 21 6.35 -10.58 8.63
N TYR A 22 7.27 -11.12 7.83
CA TYR A 22 7.96 -12.40 7.92
C TYR A 22 9.28 -12.37 7.15
N ALA A 23 10.38 -12.13 7.86
CA ALA A 23 11.61 -12.85 7.58
C ALA A 23 11.53 -14.15 8.40
N GLN A 24 11.17 -15.27 7.78
CA GLN A 24 11.47 -16.64 8.23
C GLN A 24 10.71 -17.63 7.34
N ASN A 25 11.42 -18.15 6.34
CA ASN A 25 11.50 -19.56 5.93
C ASN A 25 12.29 -19.56 4.61
N ASN A 26 13.43 -20.23 4.62
CA ASN A 26 14.46 -20.16 3.57
C ASN A 26 14.04 -20.76 2.20
N ASP A 27 12.79 -21.18 2.06
CA ASP A 27 12.18 -21.66 0.82
C ASP A 27 11.09 -20.70 0.32
N ALA A 28 11.43 -19.41 0.15
CA ALA A 28 10.50 -18.49 -0.51
C ALA A 28 10.22 -18.99 -1.93
N ASP A 29 8.99 -19.49 -2.14
CA ASP A 29 8.40 -19.85 -3.43
C ASP A 29 8.90 -18.85 -4.50
N PRO A 30 9.43 -19.30 -5.65
CA PRO A 30 9.91 -18.41 -6.71
C PRO A 30 8.93 -17.27 -7.03
N GLN A 31 7.63 -17.52 -6.90
CA GLN A 31 6.58 -16.51 -7.06
C GLN A 31 6.66 -15.40 -6.01
N ILE A 32 6.98 -15.70 -4.75
CA ILE A 32 7.15 -14.70 -3.69
C ILE A 32 8.39 -13.84 -3.95
N LYS A 33 9.48 -14.41 -4.48
CA LYS A 33 10.68 -13.64 -4.83
C LYS A 33 10.39 -12.61 -5.93
N GLU A 34 9.63 -12.99 -6.94
CA GLU A 34 9.22 -12.08 -8.01
C GLU A 34 8.25 -11.01 -7.49
N ILE A 35 7.24 -11.39 -6.71
CA ILE A 35 6.32 -10.44 -6.09
C ILE A 35 7.06 -9.45 -5.19
N ASN A 36 8.08 -9.88 -4.44
CA ASN A 36 8.89 -8.98 -3.62
C ASN A 36 9.66 -7.95 -4.45
N LYS A 37 10.14 -8.30 -5.66
CA LYS A 37 10.74 -7.33 -6.57
C LYS A 37 9.70 -6.29 -7.02
N ASP A 38 8.49 -6.74 -7.33
CA ASP A 38 7.41 -5.84 -7.74
C ASP A 38 6.88 -4.99 -6.57
N MET A 39 6.88 -5.50 -5.34
CA MET A 39 6.58 -4.68 -4.16
C MET A 39 7.59 -3.56 -3.99
N LYS A 40 8.89 -3.82 -4.15
CA LYS A 40 9.92 -2.75 -4.10
C LYS A 40 9.71 -1.70 -5.19
N LYS A 41 9.25 -2.09 -6.39
CA LYS A 41 8.88 -1.13 -7.44
C LYS A 41 7.64 -0.33 -7.04
N ALA A 42 6.63 -0.97 -6.46
CA ALA A 42 5.42 -0.32 -5.96
C ALA A 42 5.73 0.69 -4.84
N ASP A 43 6.60 0.34 -3.90
CA ASP A 43 7.05 1.24 -2.83
C ASP A 43 7.75 2.48 -3.41
N LYS A 44 8.65 2.29 -4.39
CA LYS A 44 9.28 3.43 -5.10
C LYS A 44 8.26 4.28 -5.87
N ALA A 45 7.21 3.68 -6.42
CA ALA A 45 6.16 4.41 -7.11
C ALA A 45 5.32 5.25 -6.11
N ILE A 46 5.03 4.69 -4.94
CA ILE A 46 4.37 5.42 -3.84
C ILE A 46 5.24 6.58 -3.37
N GLU A 47 6.54 6.35 -3.14
CA GLU A 47 7.47 7.41 -2.71
C GLU A 47 7.53 8.57 -3.73
N LYS A 48 7.54 8.26 -5.02
CA LYS A 48 7.47 9.28 -6.08
C LYS A 48 6.15 10.03 -6.08
N ALA A 49 5.02 9.31 -5.92
CA ALA A 49 3.70 9.91 -5.86
C ALA A 49 3.55 10.83 -4.63
N ASP A 50 4.08 10.43 -3.48
CA ASP A 50 4.09 11.24 -2.25
C ASP A 50 4.90 12.53 -2.45
N LYS A 51 6.09 12.46 -3.07
CA LYS A 51 6.88 13.65 -3.42
C LYS A 51 6.16 14.59 -4.40
N ASN A 52 5.43 14.04 -5.36
CA ASN A 52 4.63 14.84 -6.29
C ASN A 52 3.47 15.52 -5.57
N LEU A 53 2.79 14.80 -4.67
CA LEU A 53 1.72 15.34 -3.85
C LEU A 53 2.22 16.48 -2.96
N GLU A 54 3.35 16.31 -2.28
CA GLU A 54 3.95 17.36 -1.45
C GLU A 54 4.25 18.64 -2.26
N LYS A 55 4.79 18.49 -3.49
CA LYS A 55 5.03 19.63 -4.38
C LYS A 55 3.74 20.31 -4.82
N ALA A 56 2.69 19.53 -5.11
CA ALA A 56 1.39 20.06 -5.48
C ALA A 56 0.73 20.82 -4.32
N GLU A 57 0.86 20.30 -3.10
CA GLU A 57 0.35 20.97 -1.88
C GLU A 57 1.06 22.30 -1.62
N LYS A 58 2.39 22.35 -1.77
CA LYS A 58 3.15 23.62 -1.68
C LYS A 58 2.70 24.64 -2.75
N ARG A 59 2.36 24.19 -3.96
CA ARG A 59 1.80 25.08 -5.00
C ARG A 59 0.41 25.58 -4.62
N VAL A 60 -0.45 24.73 -4.07
CA VAL A 60 -1.77 25.13 -3.57
C VAL A 60 -1.62 26.17 -2.47
N GLU A 61 -0.74 25.96 -1.50
CA GLU A 61 -0.49 26.91 -0.41
C GLU A 61 -0.02 28.27 -0.94
N LYS A 62 0.95 28.27 -1.85
CA LYS A 62 1.46 29.51 -2.45
C LYS A 62 0.38 30.26 -3.23
N THR A 63 -0.36 29.56 -4.09
CA THR A 63 -1.41 30.18 -4.92
C THR A 63 -2.63 30.60 -4.10
N GLN A 64 -2.92 29.91 -3.00
CA GLN A 64 -3.92 30.32 -2.01
C GLN A 64 -3.50 31.63 -1.32
N ALA A 65 -2.24 31.74 -0.89
CA ALA A 65 -1.73 32.96 -0.28
C ALA A 65 -1.71 34.15 -1.26
N GLU A 66 -1.40 33.91 -2.54
CA GLU A 66 -1.51 34.92 -3.60
C GLU A 66 -2.98 35.34 -3.83
N TYR A 67 -3.90 34.37 -3.85
CA TYR A 67 -5.33 34.63 -3.98
C TYR A 67 -5.90 35.45 -2.81
N GLU A 68 -5.44 35.19 -1.59
CA GLU A 68 -5.84 35.95 -0.40
C GLU A 68 -5.29 37.39 -0.41
N LYS A 69 -4.17 37.63 -1.08
CA LYS A 69 -3.54 38.95 -1.20
C LYS A 69 -4.13 39.83 -2.31
N GLY A 70 -4.98 39.31 -3.20
CA GLY A 70 -5.61 40.14 -4.24
C GLY A 70 -6.60 39.43 -5.16
N ILE A 71 -7.54 40.20 -5.72
CA ILE A 71 -8.61 39.76 -6.63
C ILE A 71 -8.12 39.72 -8.10
N ASP A 72 -6.86 39.38 -8.35
CA ASP A 72 -6.38 39.26 -9.74
C ASP A 72 -6.94 37.96 -10.35
N ALA A 73 -7.55 38.07 -11.53
CA ALA A 73 -8.05 36.92 -12.28
C ALA A 73 -6.95 35.86 -12.51
N LYS A 74 -5.69 36.29 -12.61
CA LYS A 74 -4.53 35.39 -12.71
C LYS A 74 -4.33 34.54 -11.45
N ALA A 75 -4.56 35.10 -10.26
CA ALA A 75 -4.43 34.36 -9.00
C ALA A 75 -5.49 33.26 -8.87
N ARG A 76 -6.73 33.52 -9.33
CA ARG A 76 -7.79 32.49 -9.42
C ARG A 76 -7.39 31.35 -10.35
N ALA A 77 -6.94 31.67 -11.56
CA ALA A 77 -6.53 30.67 -12.54
C ALA A 77 -5.34 29.82 -12.04
N ASN A 78 -4.36 30.44 -11.39
CA ASN A 78 -3.22 29.72 -10.81
C ASN A 78 -3.64 28.80 -9.66
N ARG A 79 -4.53 29.28 -8.79
CA ARG A 79 -5.11 28.48 -7.70
C ARG A 79 -5.84 27.26 -8.26
N GLU A 80 -6.73 27.45 -9.23
CA GLU A 80 -7.49 26.36 -9.85
C GLU A 80 -6.56 25.30 -10.48
N LYS A 81 -5.52 25.74 -11.21
CA LYS A 81 -4.49 24.83 -11.74
C LYS A 81 -3.76 24.08 -10.64
N ALA A 82 -3.42 24.72 -9.52
CA ALA A 82 -2.75 24.08 -8.40
C ALA A 82 -3.63 23.01 -7.74
N PHE A 83 -4.94 23.27 -7.59
CA PHE A 83 -5.88 22.26 -7.09
C PHE A 83 -6.01 21.08 -8.06
N ALA A 84 -6.10 21.34 -9.37
CA ALA A 84 -6.12 20.27 -10.37
C ALA A 84 -4.83 19.43 -10.38
N ASP A 85 -3.66 20.05 -10.23
CA ASP A 85 -2.38 19.36 -10.08
C ASP A 85 -2.38 18.47 -8.82
N ARG A 86 -2.92 18.97 -7.70
CA ARG A 86 -3.06 18.21 -6.46
C ARG A 86 -3.99 17.01 -6.62
N GLU A 87 -5.15 17.18 -7.25
CA GLU A 87 -6.08 16.07 -7.51
C GLU A 87 -5.44 14.98 -8.38
N ARG A 88 -4.68 15.37 -9.41
CA ARG A 88 -3.91 14.41 -10.22
C ARG A 88 -2.87 13.66 -9.39
N ALA A 89 -2.14 14.35 -8.52
CA ALA A 89 -1.15 13.72 -7.64
C ALA A 89 -1.80 12.75 -6.64
N ILE A 90 -2.98 13.07 -6.11
CA ILE A 90 -3.76 12.15 -5.25
C ILE A 90 -4.15 10.90 -6.06
N ALA A 91 -4.65 11.07 -7.29
CA ALA A 91 -5.04 9.95 -8.13
C ALA A 91 -3.84 9.04 -8.50
N GLU A 92 -2.66 9.61 -8.72
CA GLU A 92 -1.43 8.84 -8.93
C GLU A 92 -1.05 8.02 -7.70
N ARG A 93 -1.11 8.64 -6.51
CA ARG A 93 -0.85 7.97 -5.22
C ARG A 93 -1.82 6.82 -4.98
N GLU A 94 -3.11 7.04 -5.22
CA GLU A 94 -4.13 6.00 -5.08
C GLU A 94 -3.89 4.81 -6.02
N LYS A 95 -3.52 5.06 -7.27
CA LYS A 95 -3.16 4.00 -8.23
C LYS A 95 -1.96 3.19 -7.74
N ALA A 96 -0.94 3.85 -7.20
CA ALA A 96 0.24 3.19 -6.66
C ALA A 96 -0.10 2.30 -5.45
N LEU A 97 -0.94 2.79 -4.53
CA LEU A 97 -1.42 2.03 -3.38
C LEU A 97 -2.27 0.82 -3.80
N LYS A 98 -3.19 0.98 -4.77
CA LYS A 98 -3.98 -0.14 -5.31
C LYS A 98 -3.10 -1.22 -5.94
N ASN A 99 -2.01 -0.85 -6.61
CA ASN A 99 -1.06 -1.82 -7.15
C ASN A 99 -0.34 -2.58 -6.05
N LYS A 100 0.09 -1.91 -4.98
CA LYS A 100 0.70 -2.56 -3.82
C LYS A 100 -0.27 -3.54 -3.13
N GLN A 101 -1.51 -3.11 -2.89
CA GLN A 101 -2.56 -3.96 -2.30
C GLN A 101 -2.81 -5.23 -3.13
N LYS A 102 -2.82 -5.14 -4.47
CA LYS A 102 -2.96 -6.31 -5.34
C LYS A 102 -1.80 -7.29 -5.19
N LEU A 103 -0.57 -6.80 -4.99
CA LEU A 103 0.60 -7.64 -4.76
C LEU A 103 0.53 -8.34 -3.39
N GLU A 104 0.14 -7.61 -2.36
CA GLU A 104 -0.07 -8.16 -1.00
C GLU A 104 -1.13 -9.27 -1.01
N ALA A 105 -2.27 -9.05 -1.68
CA ALA A 105 -3.30 -10.07 -1.83
C ALA A 105 -2.82 -11.32 -2.59
N LYS A 106 -1.90 -11.17 -3.55
CA LYS A 106 -1.27 -12.32 -4.22
C LYS A 106 -0.37 -13.11 -3.26
N VAL A 107 0.44 -12.41 -2.46
CA VAL A 107 1.28 -13.04 -1.43
C VAL A 107 0.41 -13.82 -0.43
N GLU A 108 -0.68 -13.22 0.03
CA GLU A 108 -1.60 -13.86 0.96
C GLU A 108 -2.23 -15.14 0.38
N LYS A 109 -2.70 -15.09 -0.88
CA LYS A 109 -3.21 -16.28 -1.57
C LYS A 109 -2.17 -17.40 -1.68
N ILE A 110 -0.91 -17.07 -1.94
CA ILE A 110 0.17 -18.07 -1.99
C ILE A 110 0.38 -18.69 -0.61
N LYS A 111 0.44 -17.86 0.44
CA LYS A 111 0.57 -18.32 1.83
C LYS A 111 -0.58 -19.25 2.23
N MET A 112 -1.83 -18.89 1.93
CA MET A 112 -3.00 -19.73 2.21
C MET A 112 -2.95 -21.07 1.50
N LYS A 113 -2.55 -21.10 0.22
CA LYS A 113 -2.38 -22.37 -0.53
C LYS A 113 -1.29 -23.25 0.10
N ALA A 114 -0.20 -22.65 0.59
CA ALA A 114 0.87 -23.38 1.26
C ALA A 114 0.43 -23.95 2.62
N VAL A 115 -0.38 -23.23 3.39
CA VAL A 115 -0.99 -23.72 4.65
C VAL A 115 -1.91 -24.91 4.35
N LYS A 116 -2.88 -24.75 3.44
CA LYS A 116 -3.82 -25.81 3.08
C LYS A 116 -3.14 -27.10 2.60
N LYS A 117 -2.05 -26.98 1.82
CA LYS A 117 -1.25 -28.14 1.40
C LYS A 117 -0.56 -28.87 2.57
N ARG A 118 -0.11 -28.12 3.59
CA ARG A 118 0.49 -28.72 4.79
C ARG A 118 -0.56 -29.48 5.61
N ASP A 119 -1.73 -28.88 5.82
CA ASP A 119 -2.80 -29.50 6.62
C ASP A 119 -3.28 -30.83 5.99
N ILE A 120 -3.42 -30.87 4.67
CA ILE A 120 -3.76 -32.11 3.93
C ILE A 120 -2.67 -33.17 4.10
N LYS A 121 -1.39 -32.80 3.99
CA LYS A 121 -0.26 -33.73 4.13
C LYS A 121 -0.17 -34.31 5.54
N VAL A 122 -0.44 -33.50 6.57
CA VAL A 122 -0.44 -33.95 7.97
C VAL A 122 -1.56 -34.97 8.20
N ASN A 123 -2.77 -34.70 7.71
CA ASN A 123 -3.91 -35.62 7.85
C ASN A 123 -3.80 -36.92 7.05
N SER A 124 -3.13 -36.91 5.88
CA SER A 124 -2.86 -38.14 5.12
C SER A 124 -1.77 -39.01 5.74
N SER A 125 -0.90 -38.42 6.57
CA SER A 125 0.19 -39.16 7.23
C SER A 125 -0.28 -39.84 8.52
N SER A 126 -1.26 -39.26 9.23
CA SER A 126 -1.87 -39.86 10.42
C SER A 126 -2.79 -41.03 10.10
N THR A 127 -3.47 -41.02 8.95
CA THR A 127 -4.33 -42.12 8.49
C THR A 127 -3.54 -43.34 8.00
N LYS A 128 -2.30 -43.16 7.52
CA LYS A 128 -1.45 -44.26 7.07
C LYS A 128 -0.80 -45.03 8.23
N LEU A 129 -0.50 -44.35 9.35
CA LEU A 129 0.05 -44.98 10.56
C LEU A 129 -0.98 -45.79 11.37
N GLY A 130 -2.29 -45.53 11.20
CA GLY A 130 -3.35 -46.32 11.85
C GLY A 130 -3.76 -47.58 11.10
N ALA A 131 -3.37 -47.74 9.83
CA ALA A 131 -3.71 -48.91 9.02
C ALA A 131 -2.65 -50.02 9.07
N GLU A 132 -1.45 -49.73 9.57
CA GLU A 132 -0.36 -50.71 9.70
C GLU A 132 -0.30 -51.37 11.09
N SER A 133 -1.22 -51.03 12.01
CA SER A 133 -1.27 -51.59 13.38
C SER A 133 -2.39 -52.60 13.64
N GLU A 134 -3.15 -53.02 12.61
CA GLU A 134 -4.27 -53.98 12.76
C GLU A 134 -4.00 -55.36 12.11
N THR A 135 -2.76 -55.63 11.68
CA THR A 135 -2.36 -56.94 11.15
C THR A 135 -1.08 -57.46 11.81
N GLU A 136 -1.13 -57.71 13.12
CA GLU A 136 -0.27 -58.69 13.80
C GLU A 136 -1.08 -59.45 14.85
#